data_AF-A0A1X0XYY1-F1
#
_entry.id   AF-A0A1X0XYY1-F1
#
_cell.length_a   1.000
_cell.length_b   1.000
_cell.length_c   1.000
_cell.angle_alpha   90.00
_cell.angle_beta   90.00
_cell.angle_gamma   90.00
#
_symmetry.space_group_name_H-M   'P 1'
#
loop_
_entity.id
_entity.type
_entity.pdbx_description
1 polymer ?
#
loop_
_entity_poly.entity_id
_entity_poly.type
_entity_poly.pdbx_seq_one_letter_code
_entity_poly.pdbx_strand_id
1 'polypeptide(L)'
;MTRGRPSTGSFLRASLLASNVIEGSRALRTLHETLTGAAIATVLVCLGPGGASSAAPDEPTTQQQRAIVGAFASAIVHDDHAGIAEHATDDIAWTIPGSSVVSGRATGIGDITRLADTFAQYGLHISPQGFAFGRDTVAVTLHDTGEHNGKRLDQDVVNVLTIRGDKICEVTAHLTDIDSFDAYFS
;
A
#
# COMPACT_ATOMS: atom_id res chain seq x y z
N MET A 1 42.95 12.93 31.64
CA MET A 1 42.63 14.14 30.85
C MET A 1 43.28 13.96 29.48
N THR A 2 42.64 13.94 28.31
CA THR A 2 41.31 14.35 27.85
C THR A 2 41.09 13.75 26.45
N ARG A 3 39.88 13.20 26.21
CA ARG A 3 39.04 13.12 24.98
C ARG A 3 39.74 13.31 23.62
N GLY A 4 39.58 12.43 22.63
CA GLY A 4 38.29 11.96 22.08
C GLY A 4 37.78 12.94 21.02
N ARG A 5 38.03 12.65 19.73
CA ARG A 5 37.41 13.34 18.57
C ARG A 5 36.69 12.28 17.73
N PRO A 6 35.36 12.33 17.59
CA PRO A 6 34.69 11.64 16.50
C PRO A 6 34.58 12.56 15.28
N SER A 7 34.81 11.97 14.11
CA SER A 7 34.56 12.55 12.79
C SER A 7 33.05 12.63 12.53
N THR A 8 32.55 13.84 12.33
CA THR A 8 31.16 14.10 11.92
C THR A 8 31.03 13.80 10.42
N GLY A 9 30.57 12.59 10.10
CA GLY A 9 30.18 12.17 8.75
C GLY A 9 28.71 12.51 8.49
N SER A 10 28.51 13.44 7.57
CA SER A 10 27.22 13.88 7.03
C SER A 10 26.54 12.76 6.23
N PHE A 11 25.38 12.26 6.70
CA PHE A 11 24.38 11.60 5.86
C PHE A 11 22.97 11.87 6.41
N LEU A 12 22.45 13.08 6.14
CA LEU A 12 21.02 13.38 6.18
C LEU A 12 20.52 13.39 4.74
N ARG A 13 20.01 12.25 4.28
CA ARG A 13 19.04 12.20 3.18
C ARG A 13 17.74 11.67 3.77
N ALA A 14 16.97 12.59 4.35
CA ALA A 14 15.56 12.38 4.62
C ALA A 14 14.87 12.17 3.26
N SER A 15 14.29 10.99 3.09
CA SER A 15 13.45 10.66 1.93
C SER A 15 12.14 11.44 2.05
N LEU A 16 12.14 12.67 1.54
CA LEU A 16 10.90 13.39 1.23
C LEU A 16 10.34 12.76 -0.04
N LEU A 17 9.28 11.96 0.06
CA LEU A 17 8.29 11.69 -1.00
C LEU A 17 7.15 10.82 -0.41
N ALA A 18 6.43 11.39 0.57
CA ALA A 18 5.13 10.89 1.00
C ALA A 18 4.30 12.08 1.52
N SER A 19 4.04 13.03 0.64
CA SER A 19 3.11 14.13 0.91
C SER A 19 2.49 14.53 -0.43
N ASN A 20 1.48 13.78 -0.87
CA ASN A 20 0.49 14.22 -1.87
C ASN A 20 -0.70 13.25 -1.99
N VAL A 21 -1.07 12.64 -0.87
CA VAL A 21 -2.38 12.01 -0.69
C VAL A 21 -2.83 12.48 0.69
N ILE A 22 -4.08 12.91 0.85
CA ILE A 22 -4.66 13.62 2.00
C ILE A 22 -4.59 15.16 1.88
N GLU A 23 -5.26 15.71 0.88
CA GLU A 23 -5.91 17.03 1.03
C GLU A 23 -7.23 17.01 0.26
N GLY A 24 -8.27 16.48 0.89
CA GLY A 24 -9.55 16.26 0.24
C GLY A 24 -10.63 15.77 1.19
N SER A 25 -10.74 16.33 2.40
CA SER A 25 -11.96 16.20 3.21
C SER A 25 -11.93 17.16 4.40
N ARG A 26 -13.10 17.75 4.69
CA ARG A 26 -13.45 18.77 5.72
C ARG A 26 -13.34 20.20 5.20
N ALA A 27 -14.38 21.04 5.21
CA ALA A 27 -15.59 21.01 6.00
C ALA A 27 -16.75 21.77 5.32
N LEU A 28 -17.93 21.15 5.30
CA LEU A 28 -19.20 21.88 5.31
C LEU A 28 -19.29 22.67 6.63
N ARG A 29 -19.46 23.99 6.57
CA ARG A 29 -20.21 24.76 7.57
C ARG A 29 -21.02 25.84 6.87
N THR A 30 -22.32 25.73 7.06
CA THR A 30 -23.40 26.65 6.72
C THR A 30 -23.21 28.00 7.42
N LEU A 31 -23.35 29.11 6.70
CA LEU A 31 -23.86 30.38 7.23
C LEU A 31 -24.75 31.06 6.18
N HIS A 32 -25.80 31.68 6.71
CA HIS A 32 -27.01 32.18 6.06
C HIS A 32 -26.90 33.71 5.85
N GLU A 33 -27.79 34.25 4.99
CA GLU A 33 -28.16 35.69 4.82
C GLU A 33 -27.19 36.56 3.98
N THR A 34 -27.57 37.47 3.08
CA THR A 34 -28.87 38.09 2.71
C THR A 34 -28.79 38.71 1.29
N LEU A 35 -29.96 38.98 0.70
CA LEU A 35 -30.27 39.49 -0.64
C LEU A 35 -29.52 40.75 -1.11
N THR A 36 -29.21 40.85 -2.42
CA THR A 36 -29.83 41.79 -3.40
C THR A 36 -29.16 41.70 -4.78
N GLY A 37 -29.95 41.79 -5.86
CA GLY A 37 -29.44 42.15 -7.20
C GLY A 37 -29.96 41.27 -8.33
N ALA A 38 -30.60 41.90 -9.31
CA ALA A 38 -31.48 41.29 -10.31
C ALA A 38 -30.79 40.75 -11.58
N ALA A 39 -31.55 39.91 -12.31
CA ALA A 39 -31.72 39.85 -13.78
C ALA A 39 -31.37 38.52 -14.47
N ILE A 40 -32.43 37.76 -14.77
CA ILE A 40 -32.80 37.16 -16.07
C ILE A 40 -31.67 36.58 -16.94
N ALA A 41 -31.69 35.25 -17.12
CA ALA A 41 -31.64 34.61 -18.45
C ALA A 41 -32.03 33.13 -18.36
N THR A 42 -33.17 32.81 -18.96
CA THR A 42 -33.64 31.46 -19.30
C THR A 42 -32.74 30.85 -20.37
N VAL A 43 -32.20 29.65 -20.15
CA VAL A 43 -31.88 28.72 -21.24
C VAL A 43 -32.54 27.38 -20.95
N LEU A 44 -33.37 27.00 -21.91
CA LEU A 44 -34.20 25.83 -22.02
C LEU A 44 -33.50 24.83 -22.99
N VAL A 45 -33.75 23.53 -22.79
CA VAL A 45 -33.47 22.38 -23.70
C VAL A 45 -31.99 21.94 -23.70
N CYS A 46 -31.60 20.67 -23.51
CA CYS A 46 -32.21 19.42 -23.99
C CYS A 46 -32.22 18.30 -22.94
N LEU A 47 -33.39 17.68 -22.79
CA LEU A 47 -33.55 16.30 -22.35
C LEU A 47 -32.97 15.38 -23.45
N GLY A 48 -31.94 14.60 -23.11
CA GLY A 48 -31.56 13.41 -23.87
C GLY A 48 -31.99 12.17 -23.07
N PRO A 49 -32.77 11.24 -23.63
CA PRO A 49 -33.12 10.00 -22.97
C PRO A 49 -32.02 8.94 -23.19
N GLY A 50 -31.86 8.06 -22.22
CA GLY A 50 -31.49 6.67 -22.52
C GLY A 50 -30.00 6.40 -22.69
N GLY A 51 -29.28 6.47 -21.58
CA GLY A 51 -27.97 5.86 -21.42
C GLY A 51 -27.75 5.44 -19.98
N ALA A 52 -28.74 4.81 -19.33
CA ALA A 52 -28.48 4.06 -18.12
C ALA A 52 -27.58 2.89 -18.52
N SER A 53 -26.27 3.13 -18.52
CA SER A 53 -25.26 2.08 -18.56
C SER A 53 -25.64 1.12 -17.45
N SER A 54 -26.04 -0.09 -17.84
CA SER A 54 -26.35 -1.19 -16.93
C SER A 54 -25.17 -1.32 -15.98
N ALA A 55 -25.34 -0.85 -14.74
CA ALA A 55 -24.36 -1.00 -13.70
C ALA A 55 -24.15 -2.51 -13.50
N ALA A 56 -23.03 -3.01 -14.05
CA ALA A 56 -22.37 -4.15 -13.45
C ALA A 56 -22.17 -3.82 -11.95
N PRO A 57 -22.12 -4.82 -11.04
CA PRO A 57 -21.72 -4.56 -9.66
C PRO A 57 -20.49 -3.66 -9.67
N ASP A 58 -20.49 -2.60 -8.85
CA ASP A 58 -19.50 -1.51 -8.93
C ASP A 58 -18.07 -2.05 -8.82
N GLU A 59 -17.46 -2.36 -9.98
CA GLU A 59 -16.09 -2.82 -10.07
C GLU A 59 -15.19 -1.67 -9.59
N PRO A 60 -14.26 -1.92 -8.66
CA PRO A 60 -13.44 -0.85 -8.10
C PRO A 60 -12.60 -0.21 -9.21
N THR A 61 -12.63 1.12 -9.27
CA THR A 61 -11.80 1.86 -10.23
C THR A 61 -10.31 1.60 -9.95
N THR A 62 -9.45 1.73 -10.95
CA THR A 62 -7.99 1.56 -10.76
C THR A 62 -7.42 2.53 -9.72
N GLN A 63 -8.01 3.73 -9.57
CA GLN A 63 -7.66 4.67 -8.52
C GLN A 63 -8.03 4.15 -7.13
N GLN A 64 -9.21 3.56 -6.98
CA GLN A 64 -9.65 2.95 -5.73
C GLN A 64 -8.80 1.73 -5.38
N GLN A 65 -8.54 0.84 -6.34
CA GLN A 65 -7.65 -0.31 -6.15
C GLN A 65 -6.25 0.13 -5.68
N ARG A 66 -5.69 1.18 -6.30
CA ARG A 66 -4.40 1.75 -5.90
C ARG A 66 -4.44 2.29 -4.46
N ALA A 67 -5.53 2.95 -4.06
CA ALA A 67 -5.68 3.46 -2.70
C ALA A 67 -5.74 2.33 -1.66
N ILE A 68 -6.52 1.28 -1.94
CA ILE A 68 -6.65 0.10 -1.06
C ILE A 68 -5.29 -0.58 -0.89
N VAL A 69 -4.60 -0.89 -1.98
CA VAL A 69 -3.28 -1.54 -1.96
C VAL A 69 -2.23 -0.65 -1.30
N GLY A 70 -2.25 0.65 -1.58
CA GLY A 70 -1.32 1.60 -0.98
C GLY A 70 -1.47 1.70 0.54
N ALA A 71 -2.71 1.68 1.05
CA ALA A 71 -2.98 1.71 2.48
C ALA A 71 -2.47 0.43 3.17
N PHE A 72 -2.78 -0.75 2.63
CA PHE A 72 -2.28 -2.01 3.16
C PHE A 72 -0.74 -2.11 3.10
N ALA A 73 -0.13 -1.77 1.95
CA ALA A 73 1.32 -1.78 1.79
C ALA A 73 2.02 -0.81 2.75
N SER A 74 1.44 0.38 2.96
CA SER A 74 1.95 1.32 3.95
C SER A 74 1.91 0.73 5.35
N ALA A 75 0.83 0.05 5.73
CA ALA A 75 0.73 -0.57 7.05
C ALA A 75 1.80 -1.67 7.26
N ILE A 76 2.07 -2.50 6.24
CA ILE A 76 3.14 -3.51 6.30
C ILE A 76 4.52 -2.86 6.47
N VAL A 77 4.85 -1.85 5.65
CA VAL A 77 6.18 -1.21 5.66
C VAL A 77 6.47 -0.47 6.97
N HIS A 78 5.43 0.03 7.65
CA HIS A 78 5.56 0.75 8.91
C HIS A 78 5.31 -0.13 10.15
N ASP A 79 5.13 -1.44 9.97
CA ASP A 79 4.78 -2.37 11.04
C ASP A 79 3.54 -1.91 11.85
N ASP A 80 2.54 -1.35 11.15
CA ASP A 80 1.31 -0.83 11.74
C ASP A 80 0.25 -1.94 11.81
N HIS A 81 0.21 -2.63 12.94
CA HIS A 81 -0.71 -3.76 13.15
C HIS A 81 -2.19 -3.34 13.08
N ALA A 82 -2.52 -2.12 13.52
CA ALA A 82 -3.87 -1.61 13.45
C ALA A 82 -4.26 -1.32 12.00
N GLY A 83 -3.36 -0.69 11.23
CA GLY A 83 -3.54 -0.46 9.80
C GLY A 83 -3.66 -1.75 8.99
N ILE A 84 -2.91 -2.80 9.34
CA ILE A 84 -3.03 -4.13 8.72
C ILE A 84 -4.45 -4.68 8.95
N ALA A 85 -4.95 -4.66 10.19
CA ALA A 85 -6.31 -5.11 10.52
C ALA A 85 -7.40 -4.26 9.84
N GLU A 86 -7.17 -2.95 9.70
CA GLU A 86 -8.09 -2.04 9.03
C GLU A 86 -8.20 -2.33 7.53
N HIS A 87 -7.10 -2.66 6.86
CA HIS A 87 -7.04 -2.77 5.40
C HIS A 87 -7.03 -4.21 4.84
N ALA A 88 -7.04 -5.22 5.71
CA ALA A 88 -7.16 -6.63 5.34
C ALA A 88 -8.50 -7.24 5.79
N THR A 89 -8.89 -8.35 5.16
CA THR A 89 -9.95 -9.21 5.67
C THR A 89 -9.44 -10.07 6.83
N ASP A 90 -10.33 -10.48 7.74
CA ASP A 90 -9.95 -11.32 8.89
C ASP A 90 -9.33 -12.66 8.46
N ASP A 91 -9.70 -13.16 7.28
CA ASP A 91 -9.24 -14.40 6.64
C ASP A 91 -8.10 -14.19 5.63
N ILE A 92 -7.42 -13.02 5.63
CA ILE A 92 -6.35 -12.72 4.68
C ILE A 92 -5.31 -13.85 4.63
N ALA A 93 -4.79 -14.14 3.44
CA ALA A 93 -3.67 -15.06 3.30
C ALA A 93 -2.51 -14.43 2.54
N TRP A 94 -1.28 -14.75 2.94
CA TRP A 94 -0.08 -14.39 2.20
C TRP A 94 0.74 -15.65 1.92
N THR A 95 1.01 -15.92 0.64
CA THR A 95 1.90 -17.02 0.21
C THR A 95 3.24 -16.49 -0.27
N ILE A 96 4.33 -16.96 0.34
CA ILE A 96 5.72 -16.63 -0.01
C ILE A 96 6.45 -17.93 -0.39
N PRO A 97 7.08 -18.03 -1.58
CA PRO A 97 7.83 -19.22 -1.95
C PRO A 97 9.12 -19.38 -1.13
N GLY A 98 9.71 -20.57 -1.16
CA GLY A 98 10.96 -20.87 -0.46
C GLY A 98 10.76 -21.69 0.82
N SER A 99 11.72 -21.60 1.71
CA SER A 99 11.91 -22.45 2.88
C SER A 99 12.44 -21.72 4.13
N SER A 100 12.51 -20.38 4.08
CA SER A 100 12.91 -19.55 5.22
C SER A 100 11.81 -19.35 6.26
N VAL A 101 12.14 -18.59 7.32
CA VAL A 101 11.19 -18.30 8.41
C VAL A 101 9.95 -17.51 7.98
N VAL A 102 10.01 -16.83 6.82
CA VAL A 102 8.89 -16.08 6.24
C VAL A 102 8.20 -16.82 5.09
N SER A 103 8.74 -17.95 4.64
CA SER A 103 8.17 -18.72 3.54
C SER A 103 6.94 -19.54 3.96
N GLY A 104 6.14 -19.95 2.98
CA GLY A 104 4.91 -20.71 3.18
C GLY A 104 3.67 -19.83 3.11
N ARG A 105 2.58 -20.27 3.75
CA ARG A 105 1.29 -19.56 3.76
C ARG A 105 0.96 -19.08 5.17
N ALA A 106 0.98 -17.77 5.36
CA ALA A 106 0.47 -17.07 6.54
C ALA A 106 -1.04 -16.82 6.38
N THR A 107 -1.85 -17.06 7.42
CA THR A 107 -3.32 -16.88 7.35
C THR A 107 -3.88 -16.14 8.56
N GLY A 108 -4.72 -15.15 8.28
CA GLY A 108 -5.35 -14.28 9.26
C GLY A 108 -4.43 -13.17 9.74
N ILE A 109 -5.05 -12.11 10.29
CA ILE A 109 -4.36 -10.88 10.71
C ILE A 109 -3.15 -11.17 11.61
N GLY A 110 -3.28 -12.08 12.58
CA GLY A 110 -2.20 -12.37 13.53
C GLY A 110 -0.96 -13.02 12.89
N ASP A 111 -1.10 -13.79 11.81
CA ASP A 111 0.07 -14.29 11.06
C ASP A 111 0.69 -13.18 10.22
N ILE A 112 -0.14 -12.31 9.62
CA ILE A 112 0.34 -11.20 8.78
C ILE A 112 1.09 -10.15 9.63
N THR A 113 0.63 -9.84 10.84
CA THR A 113 1.35 -8.92 11.74
C THR A 113 2.68 -9.54 12.18
N ARG A 114 2.74 -10.84 12.48
CA ARG A 114 4.01 -11.53 12.77
C ARG A 114 4.98 -11.51 11.59
N LEU A 115 4.45 -11.58 10.37
CA LEU A 115 5.24 -11.45 9.16
C LEU A 115 5.81 -10.04 9.02
N ALA A 116 5.01 -9.00 9.27
CA ALA A 116 5.46 -7.60 9.31
C ALA A 116 6.54 -7.37 10.38
N ASP A 117 6.33 -7.90 11.60
CA ASP A 117 7.31 -7.87 12.69
C ASP A 117 8.65 -8.48 12.21
N THR A 118 8.59 -9.61 11.51
CA THR A 118 9.77 -10.31 11.01
C THR A 118 10.50 -9.49 9.94
N PHE A 119 9.78 -8.89 9.00
CA PHE A 119 10.37 -7.99 8.00
C PHE A 119 11.08 -6.81 8.65
N ALA A 120 10.47 -6.18 9.65
CA ALA A 120 11.06 -5.09 10.40
C ALA A 120 12.32 -5.52 11.17
N GLN A 121 12.28 -6.67 11.84
CA GLN A 121 13.42 -7.23 12.58
C GLN A 121 14.63 -7.56 11.69
N TYR A 122 14.38 -8.04 10.47
CA TYR A 122 15.44 -8.32 9.50
C TYR A 122 15.95 -7.04 8.82
N GLY A 123 15.26 -5.91 8.98
CA GLY A 123 15.63 -4.66 8.31
C GLY A 123 15.36 -4.70 6.80
N LEU A 124 14.30 -5.40 6.39
CA LEU A 124 13.84 -5.43 5.01
C LEU A 124 13.29 -4.05 4.61
N HIS A 125 13.77 -3.52 3.50
CA HIS A 125 13.32 -2.28 2.89
C HIS A 125 12.59 -2.60 1.59
N ILE A 126 11.30 -2.30 1.53
CA ILE A 126 10.44 -2.56 0.39
C ILE A 126 10.19 -1.26 -0.37
N SER A 127 10.50 -1.22 -1.66
CA SER A 127 10.33 -0.01 -2.50
C SER A 127 9.41 -0.29 -3.70
N PRO A 128 8.15 0.20 -3.70
CA PRO A 128 7.26 0.05 -4.84
C PRO A 128 7.76 0.78 -6.09
N GLN A 129 7.81 0.07 -7.22
CA GLN A 129 8.26 0.57 -8.52
C GLN A 129 7.10 0.80 -9.50
N GLY A 130 6.05 -0.02 -9.43
CA GLY A 130 4.97 0.00 -10.42
C GLY A 130 3.75 -0.80 -10.02
N PHE A 131 2.65 -0.56 -10.73
CA PHE A 131 1.35 -1.20 -10.49
C PHE A 131 0.74 -1.64 -11.82
N ALA A 132 0.22 -2.86 -11.87
CA ALA A 132 -0.64 -3.35 -12.93
C ALA A 132 -1.99 -3.80 -12.34
N PHE A 133 -3.08 -3.50 -13.01
CA PHE A 133 -4.44 -3.65 -12.49
C PHE A 133 -5.19 -4.74 -13.24
N GLY A 134 -5.71 -5.71 -12.48
CA GLY A 134 -6.74 -6.65 -12.91
C GLY A 134 -8.12 -6.17 -12.48
N ARG A 135 -9.12 -7.05 -12.59
CA ARG A 135 -10.50 -6.77 -12.17
C ARG A 135 -10.59 -6.58 -10.65
N ASP A 136 -10.08 -7.56 -9.92
CA ASP A 136 -10.09 -7.67 -8.47
C ASP A 136 -8.67 -7.80 -7.90
N THR A 137 -7.64 -7.70 -8.75
CA THR A 137 -6.25 -7.92 -8.39
C THR A 137 -5.37 -6.74 -8.76
N VAL A 138 -4.30 -6.56 -8.01
CA VAL A 138 -3.25 -5.58 -8.31
C VAL A 138 -1.90 -6.27 -8.18
N ALA A 139 -1.13 -6.29 -9.27
CA ALA A 139 0.26 -6.68 -9.22
C ALA A 139 1.11 -5.45 -8.92
N VAL A 140 1.97 -5.55 -7.90
CA VAL A 140 2.89 -4.50 -7.49
C VAL A 140 4.30 -5.01 -7.72
N THR A 141 5.06 -4.29 -8.53
CA THR A 141 6.51 -4.53 -8.68
C THR A 141 7.22 -3.77 -7.58
N LEU A 142 8.11 -4.44 -6.87
CA LEU A 142 8.86 -3.97 -5.71
C LEU A 142 10.35 -4.17 -5.97
N HIS A 143 11.17 -3.35 -5.34
CA HIS A 143 12.60 -3.57 -5.20
C HIS A 143 12.91 -3.69 -3.71
N ASP A 144 13.34 -4.88 -3.29
CA ASP A 144 13.53 -5.26 -1.90
C ASP A 144 15.03 -5.31 -1.60
N THR A 145 15.42 -4.59 -0.55
CA THR A 145 16.82 -4.49 -0.10
C THR A 145 16.91 -4.70 1.41
N GLY A 146 18.06 -5.15 1.90
CA GLY A 146 18.24 -5.31 3.34
C GLY A 146 19.62 -5.82 3.70
N GLU A 147 20.00 -5.62 4.96
CA GLU A 147 21.22 -6.19 5.53
C GLU A 147 20.92 -6.72 6.94
N HIS A 148 21.18 -8.01 7.17
CA HIS A 148 20.94 -8.68 8.44
C HIS A 148 22.03 -9.71 8.71
N ASN A 149 22.71 -9.63 9.87
CA ASN A 149 23.76 -10.57 10.27
C ASN A 149 24.84 -10.81 9.19
N GLY A 150 25.21 -9.78 8.43
CA GLY A 150 26.20 -9.86 7.34
C GLY A 150 25.67 -10.48 6.04
N LYS A 151 24.38 -10.81 5.97
CA LYS A 151 23.68 -11.22 4.74
C LYS A 151 23.01 -10.00 4.12
N ARG A 152 23.03 -9.91 2.79
CA ARG A 152 22.43 -8.80 2.05
C ARG A 152 21.36 -9.33 1.10
N LEU A 153 20.26 -8.59 1.02
CA LEU A 153 19.22 -8.75 0.01
C LEU A 153 19.25 -7.56 -0.95
N ASP A 154 19.06 -7.84 -2.23
CA ASP A 154 18.96 -6.86 -3.32
C ASP A 154 18.29 -7.56 -4.51
N GLN A 155 16.96 -7.51 -4.57
CA GLN A 155 16.21 -8.20 -5.64
C GLN A 155 14.88 -7.54 -5.96
N ASP A 156 14.37 -7.81 -7.16
CA ASP A 156 13.02 -7.41 -7.56
C ASP A 156 12.01 -8.49 -7.15
N VAL A 157 10.83 -8.03 -6.72
CA VAL A 157 9.71 -8.86 -6.28
C VAL A 157 8.43 -8.40 -6.97
N VAL A 158 7.54 -9.33 -7.28
CA VAL A 158 6.17 -9.01 -7.70
C VAL A 158 5.19 -9.60 -6.70
N ASN A 159 4.42 -8.74 -6.03
CA ASN A 159 3.31 -9.19 -5.20
C ASN A 159 2.00 -9.00 -5.95
N VAL A 160 1.20 -10.05 -6.05
CA VAL A 160 -0.18 -9.97 -6.55
C VAL A 160 -1.12 -9.95 -5.37
N LEU A 161 -1.86 -8.86 -5.21
CA LEU A 161 -2.84 -8.67 -4.14
C LEU A 161 -4.25 -8.82 -4.70
N THR A 162 -5.10 -9.60 -4.02
CA THR A 162 -6.52 -9.76 -4.34
C THR A 162 -7.36 -8.91 -3.38
N ILE A 163 -8.27 -8.12 -3.95
CA ILE A 163 -9.17 -7.22 -3.24
C ILE A 163 -10.54 -7.90 -3.12
N ARG A 164 -11.11 -7.89 -1.91
CA ARG A 164 -12.49 -8.30 -1.64
C ARG A 164 -13.22 -7.13 -0.99
N GLY A 165 -14.12 -6.50 -1.74
CA GLY A 165 -14.74 -5.24 -1.31
C GLY A 165 -13.72 -4.11 -1.28
N ASP A 166 -13.44 -3.59 -0.09
CA ASP A 166 -12.49 -2.50 0.17
C ASP A 166 -11.21 -2.95 0.88
N LYS A 167 -10.99 -4.27 1.02
CA LYS A 167 -9.89 -4.87 1.80
C LYS A 167 -9.09 -5.86 0.96
N ILE A 168 -7.83 -6.06 1.35
CA ILE A 168 -6.97 -7.13 0.81
C ILE A 168 -7.37 -8.46 1.46
N CYS A 169 -7.60 -9.49 0.65
CA CYS A 169 -7.87 -10.84 1.15
C CYS A 169 -6.79 -11.87 0.77
N GLU A 170 -5.95 -11.60 -0.21
CA GLU A 170 -4.84 -12.48 -0.55
C GLU A 170 -3.64 -11.71 -1.08
N VAL A 171 -2.43 -12.20 -0.77
CA VAL A 171 -1.16 -11.73 -1.33
C VAL A 171 -0.36 -12.95 -1.77
N THR A 172 0.15 -12.93 -3.01
CA THR A 172 1.07 -13.95 -3.51
C THR A 172 2.37 -13.28 -3.94
N ALA A 173 3.47 -13.68 -3.32
CA ALA A 173 4.80 -13.17 -3.68
C ALA A 173 5.43 -14.00 -4.79
N HIS A 174 6.02 -13.31 -5.77
CA HIS A 174 6.83 -13.87 -6.83
C HIS A 174 8.21 -13.24 -6.74
N LEU A 175 9.20 -14.08 -6.44
CA LEU A 175 10.58 -13.67 -6.22
C LEU A 175 11.39 -13.91 -7.49
N THR A 176 12.34 -13.03 -7.78
CA THR A 176 13.30 -13.24 -8.89
C THR A 176 14.38 -14.24 -8.52
N ASP A 177 14.75 -14.32 -7.23
CA ASP A 177 15.70 -15.28 -6.70
C ASP A 177 15.25 -15.78 -5.32
N ILE A 178 14.64 -16.97 -5.30
CA ILE A 178 14.12 -17.62 -4.08
C ILE A 178 15.27 -17.99 -3.14
N ASP A 179 16.39 -18.48 -3.66
CA ASP A 179 17.52 -18.93 -2.84
C ASP A 179 18.19 -17.75 -2.13
N SER A 180 18.32 -16.61 -2.82
CA SER A 180 18.82 -15.34 -2.24
C SER A 180 17.90 -14.82 -1.13
N PHE A 181 16.58 -14.88 -1.33
CA PHE A 181 15.59 -14.48 -0.34
C PHE A 181 15.65 -15.39 0.90
N ASP A 182 15.71 -16.71 0.69
CA ASP A 182 15.81 -17.69 1.76
C ASP A 182 17.10 -17.55 2.55
N ALA A 183 18.22 -17.30 1.87
CA ALA A 183 19.50 -17.05 2.51
C ALA A 183 19.42 -15.84 3.45
N TYR A 184 18.81 -14.74 3.02
CA TYR A 184 18.64 -13.54 3.84
C TYR A 184 17.80 -13.79 5.09
N PHE A 185 16.73 -14.58 4.99
CA PHE A 185 15.80 -14.92 6.09
C PHE A 185 16.14 -16.20 6.89
N SER A 186 17.37 -16.71 6.78
CA SER A 186 17.83 -17.92 7.52
C SER A 186 18.65 -17.64 8.76
#